data_AF-A0A1F4D281-F1
#
_entry.id   AF-A0A1F4D281-F1
#
_cell.length_a   1.000
_cell.length_b   1.000
_cell.length_c   1.000
_cell.angle_alpha   90.00
_cell.angle_beta   90.00
_cell.angle_gamma   90.00
#
_symmetry.space_group_name_H-M   'P 1'
#
loop_
_entity.id
_entity.type
_entity.pdbx_description
1 polymer ?
#
loop_
_entity_poly.entity_id
_entity_poly.type
_entity_poly.pdbx_seq_one_letter_code
_entity_poly.pdbx_strand_id
1 'polypeptide(L)'
;MIELAIAAVVAALVILAWLAWRLLSLERRIEQMPVVLEQGLEAKHRTMLMDLHAGLTQQGDRVGSHVAESGERLRGAVAEELRQTRDTLHALRLSLAQELGQSREAMAQKLTDSTQALTAKVEERLDQISGKVSERLDEGFKKTNETFVSVMQRLATIDEAQKKIESLTGSVVSLQELLGDKRSRGAFGEVQLEALVRNVLPTSAFDMQYTLSNGSRADCVIRLPDPTGMVAVDSKFPLENYHRMFDRDASEADRGVAQKAFKQDIRRHVDAIAGKYIIANETSDGAVMFVPAEAVFAEIHAYHADVVDYATGKHVWIVSPTTLMAVLNTARAVLKDVETRKQVHVIKEALARLGADFRRFDERMKRLADHIRQAHQDAEDVQTSSRKITQQFARIEAAEIDQTPDIEDKSS
;
A
#
# COMPACT_ATOMS: atom_id res chain seq x y z
N MET A 1 87.76 -155.02 55.27
CA MET A 1 88.44 -153.78 55.74
C MET A 1 89.14 -152.98 54.62
N ILE A 2 89.26 -153.45 53.36
CA ILE A 2 89.96 -152.72 52.28
C ILE A 2 89.01 -151.83 51.44
N GLU A 3 87.72 -152.16 51.31
CA GLU A 3 86.80 -151.40 50.45
C GLU A 3 86.44 -149.99 50.96
N LEU A 4 86.53 -149.74 52.27
CA LEU A 4 86.17 -148.44 52.85
C LEU A 4 87.22 -147.34 52.64
N ALA A 5 88.49 -147.70 52.39
CA ALA A 5 89.57 -146.73 52.22
C ALA A 5 89.58 -146.09 50.81
N ILE A 6 89.17 -146.83 49.79
CA ILE A 6 89.21 -146.37 48.38
C ILE A 6 88.11 -145.34 48.11
N ALA A 7 86.93 -145.49 48.71
CA ALA A 7 85.82 -144.55 48.54
C ALA A 7 86.12 -143.15 49.08
N ALA A 8 86.87 -143.04 50.17
CA ALA A 8 87.20 -141.76 50.79
C ALA A 8 88.14 -140.89 49.93
N VAL A 9 89.09 -141.52 49.21
CA VAL A 9 90.06 -140.79 48.36
C VAL A 9 89.38 -140.21 47.12
N VAL A 10 88.44 -140.94 46.51
CA VAL A 10 87.71 -140.46 45.32
C VAL A 10 86.84 -139.26 45.68
N ALA A 11 86.18 -139.27 46.85
CA ALA A 11 85.38 -138.14 47.30
C ALA A 11 86.22 -136.87 47.50
N ALA A 12 87.44 -136.99 48.06
CA ALA A 12 88.33 -135.85 48.27
C ALA A 12 88.78 -135.19 46.96
N LEU A 13 89.07 -135.98 45.92
CA LEU A 13 89.49 -135.45 44.62
C LEU A 13 88.38 -134.70 43.88
N VAL A 14 87.12 -135.15 43.99
CA VAL A 14 85.97 -134.46 43.38
C VAL A 14 85.71 -133.11 44.03
N ILE A 15 85.88 -133.01 45.36
CA ILE A 15 85.69 -131.75 46.09
C ILE A 15 86.78 -130.74 45.69
N LEU A 16 88.03 -131.16 45.54
CA LEU A 16 89.13 -130.28 45.11
C LEU A 16 88.92 -129.76 43.68
N ALA A 17 88.45 -130.61 42.76
CA ALA A 17 88.14 -130.19 41.39
C ALA A 17 87.00 -129.17 41.34
N TRP A 18 85.96 -129.33 42.18
CA TRP A 18 84.85 -128.40 42.27
C TRP A 18 85.28 -127.02 42.83
N LEU A 19 86.15 -127.01 43.83
CA LEU A 19 86.69 -125.79 44.43
C LEU A 19 87.57 -125.00 43.45
N ALA A 20 88.41 -125.68 42.68
CA ALA A 20 89.23 -125.06 41.65
C ALA A 20 88.37 -124.42 40.55
N TRP A 21 87.34 -125.12 40.06
CA TRP A 21 86.42 -124.57 39.07
C TRP A 21 85.68 -123.33 39.60
N ARG A 22 85.27 -123.35 40.87
CA ARG A 22 84.56 -122.23 41.50
C ARG A 22 85.45 -120.98 41.62
N LEU A 23 86.71 -121.14 41.99
CA LEU A 23 87.66 -120.02 42.09
C LEU A 23 87.94 -119.38 40.72
N LEU A 24 88.17 -120.17 39.67
CA LEU A 24 88.35 -119.65 38.31
C LEU A 24 87.09 -118.97 37.75
N SER A 25 85.89 -119.39 38.18
CA SER A 25 84.63 -118.76 37.75
C SER A 25 84.39 -117.38 38.37
N LEU A 26 85.01 -117.09 39.52
CA LEU A 26 84.85 -115.83 40.24
C LEU A 26 85.75 -114.75 39.65
N GLU A 27 86.96 -115.10 39.23
CA GLU A 27 87.92 -114.14 38.65
C GLU A 27 87.38 -113.54 37.33
N ARG A 28 86.76 -114.37 36.48
CA ARG A 28 86.09 -113.91 35.24
C ARG A 28 84.89 -112.98 35.47
N ARG A 29 84.26 -113.01 36.65
CA ARG A 29 83.12 -112.15 36.98
C ARG A 29 83.56 -110.76 37.43
N ILE A 30 84.77 -110.62 37.98
CA ILE A 30 85.26 -109.35 38.51
C ILE A 30 85.72 -108.41 37.37
N GLU A 31 86.27 -108.94 36.28
CA GLU A 31 86.72 -108.12 35.13
C GLU A 31 85.57 -107.52 34.30
N GLN A 32 84.35 -108.08 34.34
CA GLN A 32 83.23 -107.65 33.48
C GLN A 32 82.33 -106.55 34.10
N MET A 33 82.55 -106.17 35.36
CA MET A 33 81.67 -105.24 36.09
C MET A 33 81.71 -103.76 35.66
N PRO A 34 82.83 -103.14 35.22
CA PRO A 34 82.84 -101.69 34.99
C PRO A 34 82.09 -101.25 33.70
N VAL A 35 81.92 -102.13 32.70
CA VAL A 35 81.34 -101.77 31.39
C VAL A 35 79.80 -101.66 31.41
N VAL A 36 79.13 -102.39 32.31
CA VAL A 36 77.65 -102.43 32.37
C VAL A 36 77.06 -101.19 33.06
N LEU A 37 77.84 -100.53 33.92
CA LEU A 37 77.36 -99.40 34.73
C LEU A 37 77.31 -98.08 33.95
N GLU A 38 78.23 -97.83 33.01
CA GLU A 38 78.18 -96.63 32.16
C GLU A 38 77.02 -96.68 31.14
N GLN A 39 76.80 -97.83 30.50
CA GLN A 39 75.73 -97.98 29.49
C GLN A 39 74.32 -97.81 30.09
N GLY A 40 74.14 -98.16 31.38
CA GLY A 40 72.86 -98.02 32.08
C GLY A 40 72.49 -96.56 32.40
N LEU A 41 73.48 -95.69 32.63
CA LEU A 41 73.23 -94.30 33.00
C LEU A 41 72.89 -93.42 31.78
N GLU A 42 73.59 -93.64 30.67
CA GLU A 42 73.35 -92.92 29.41
C GLU A 42 71.96 -93.23 28.83
N ALA A 43 71.51 -94.48 28.92
CA ALA A 43 70.20 -94.90 28.43
C ALA A 43 69.04 -94.22 29.19
N LYS A 44 69.18 -94.04 30.52
CA LYS A 44 68.19 -93.32 31.34
C LYS A 44 68.15 -91.82 31.05
N HIS A 45 69.30 -91.20 30.81
CA HIS A 45 69.35 -89.77 30.48
C HIS A 45 68.71 -89.47 29.12
N ARG A 46 68.89 -90.38 28.15
CA ARG A 46 68.31 -90.23 26.80
C ARG A 46 66.80 -90.36 26.77
N THR A 47 66.24 -91.26 27.59
CA THR A 47 64.78 -91.43 27.72
C THR A 47 64.12 -90.23 28.39
N MET A 48 64.72 -89.67 29.44
CA MET A 48 64.18 -88.49 30.12
C MET A 48 64.09 -87.25 29.20
N LEU A 49 65.11 -87.03 28.36
CA LEU A 49 65.09 -85.93 27.38
C LEU A 49 64.06 -86.13 26.27
N MET A 50 63.80 -87.38 25.87
CA MET A 50 62.73 -87.70 24.92
C MET A 50 61.35 -87.39 25.49
N ASP A 51 61.07 -87.80 26.73
CA ASP A 51 59.77 -87.53 27.36
C ASP A 51 59.53 -86.03 27.58
N LEU A 52 60.58 -85.28 27.94
CA LEU A 52 60.47 -83.84 28.11
C LEU A 52 60.20 -83.11 26.77
N HIS A 53 60.90 -83.49 25.71
CA HIS A 53 60.63 -82.94 24.38
C HIS A 53 59.22 -83.33 23.88
N ALA A 54 58.77 -84.55 24.14
CA ALA A 54 57.42 -84.98 23.80
C ALA A 54 56.36 -84.15 24.54
N GLY A 55 56.55 -83.91 25.84
CA GLY A 55 55.65 -83.09 26.65
C GLY A 55 55.59 -81.62 26.19
N LEU A 56 56.74 -81.02 25.88
CA LEU A 56 56.81 -79.65 25.36
C LEU A 56 56.16 -79.50 23.98
N THR A 57 56.35 -80.50 23.10
CA THR A 57 55.72 -80.51 21.77
C THR A 57 54.19 -80.63 21.90
N GLN A 58 53.72 -81.53 22.76
CA GLN A 58 52.30 -81.71 23.03
C GLN A 58 51.64 -80.46 23.64
N GLN A 59 52.36 -79.75 24.51
CA GLN A 59 51.89 -78.49 25.07
C GLN A 59 51.86 -77.38 24.00
N GLY A 60 52.88 -77.31 23.14
CA GLY A 60 52.92 -76.39 21.99
C GLY A 60 51.74 -76.59 21.04
N ASP A 61 51.42 -77.84 20.72
CA ASP A 61 50.29 -78.19 19.85
C ASP A 61 48.93 -77.80 20.45
N ARG A 62 48.74 -78.01 21.77
CA ARG A 62 47.51 -77.61 22.46
C ARG A 62 47.33 -76.09 22.51
N VAL A 63 48.41 -75.35 22.78
CA VAL A 63 48.36 -73.88 22.78
C VAL A 63 48.10 -73.37 21.35
N GLY A 64 48.77 -73.95 20.36
CA GLY A 64 48.55 -73.65 18.95
C GLY A 64 47.09 -73.87 18.52
N SER A 65 46.50 -75.01 18.91
CA SER A 65 45.09 -75.30 18.59
C SER A 65 44.11 -74.35 19.27
N HIS A 66 44.33 -73.99 20.55
CA HIS A 66 43.45 -73.04 21.25
C HIS A 66 43.54 -71.62 20.70
N VAL A 67 44.73 -71.17 20.29
CA VAL A 67 44.92 -69.86 19.66
C VAL A 67 44.31 -69.84 18.27
N ALA A 68 44.46 -70.90 17.47
CA ALA A 68 43.83 -71.03 16.17
C ALA A 68 42.29 -70.99 16.30
N GLU A 69 41.73 -71.78 17.21
CA GLU A 69 40.28 -71.83 17.47
C GLU A 69 39.74 -70.47 17.96
N SER A 70 40.44 -69.81 18.87
CA SER A 70 40.06 -68.48 19.36
C SER A 70 40.15 -67.43 18.26
N GLY A 71 41.17 -67.49 17.41
CA GLY A 71 41.33 -66.61 16.25
C GLY A 71 40.23 -66.81 15.20
N GLU A 72 39.79 -68.04 14.98
CA GLU A 72 38.71 -68.37 14.06
C GLU A 72 37.34 -67.92 14.57
N ARG A 73 37.08 -68.09 15.89
CA ARG A 73 35.88 -67.54 16.55
C ARG A 73 35.82 -66.01 16.50
N LEU A 74 36.93 -65.33 16.77
CA LEU A 74 37.02 -63.87 16.67
C LEU A 74 36.78 -63.39 15.24
N ARG A 75 37.38 -64.05 14.24
CA ARG A 75 37.13 -63.74 12.82
C ARG A 75 35.67 -63.95 12.44
N GLY A 76 35.04 -65.02 12.93
CA GLY A 76 33.63 -65.28 12.74
C GLY A 76 32.74 -64.19 13.35
N ALA A 77 33.00 -63.81 14.60
CA ALA A 77 32.24 -62.76 15.29
C ALA A 77 32.40 -61.38 14.61
N VAL A 78 33.61 -61.02 14.20
CA VAL A 78 33.87 -59.76 13.49
C VAL A 78 33.22 -59.76 12.10
N ALA A 79 33.25 -60.88 11.39
CA ALA A 79 32.59 -61.00 10.09
C ALA A 79 31.06 -60.85 10.22
N GLU A 80 30.47 -61.38 11.30
CA GLU A 80 29.04 -61.26 11.57
C GLU A 80 28.65 -59.82 11.94
N GLU A 81 29.40 -59.15 12.81
CA GLU A 81 29.19 -57.72 13.15
C GLU A 81 29.32 -56.81 11.91
N LEU A 82 30.32 -57.05 11.06
CA LEU A 82 30.48 -56.31 9.80
C LEU A 82 29.33 -56.55 8.83
N ARG A 83 28.75 -57.75 8.84
CA ARG A 83 27.59 -58.08 8.02
C ARG A 83 26.32 -57.40 8.55
N GLN A 84 26.10 -57.42 9.87
CA GLN A 84 24.97 -56.74 10.51
C GLN A 84 25.04 -55.22 10.36
N THR A 85 26.21 -54.61 10.53
CA THR A 85 26.41 -53.17 10.27
C THR A 85 26.19 -52.82 8.80
N ARG A 86 26.64 -53.67 7.87
CA ARG A 86 26.35 -53.48 6.43
C ARG A 86 24.86 -53.58 6.13
N ASP A 87 24.16 -54.54 6.70
CA ASP A 87 22.73 -54.76 6.49
C ASP A 87 21.88 -53.62 7.09
N THR A 88 22.21 -53.16 8.30
CA THR A 88 21.57 -52.00 8.94
C THR A 88 21.82 -50.70 8.18
N LEU A 89 23.04 -50.48 7.68
CA LEU A 89 23.35 -49.33 6.80
C LEU A 89 22.59 -49.38 5.48
N HIS A 90 22.43 -50.57 4.88
CA HIS A 90 21.61 -50.74 3.68
C HIS A 90 20.13 -50.44 3.96
N ALA A 91 19.59 -50.96 5.07
CA ALA A 91 18.21 -50.69 5.49
C ALA A 91 17.98 -49.20 5.76
N LEU A 92 18.91 -48.54 6.46
CA LEU A 92 18.86 -47.10 6.71
C LEU A 92 18.87 -46.31 5.39
N ARG A 93 19.77 -46.66 4.46
CA ARG A 93 19.86 -45.99 3.14
C ARG A 93 18.56 -46.15 2.33
N LEU A 94 17.93 -47.33 2.37
CA LEU A 94 16.64 -47.58 1.72
C LEU A 94 15.53 -46.73 2.35
N SER A 95 15.45 -46.69 3.69
CA SER A 95 14.46 -45.87 4.39
C SER A 95 14.62 -44.37 4.08
N LEU A 96 15.85 -43.87 4.07
CA LEU A 96 16.15 -42.46 3.76
C LEU A 96 15.79 -42.12 2.31
N ALA A 97 16.09 -43.02 1.37
CA ALA A 97 15.71 -42.84 -0.03
C ALA A 97 14.18 -42.82 -0.21
N GLN A 98 13.46 -43.66 0.54
CA GLN A 98 12.00 -43.74 0.50
C GLN A 98 11.35 -42.49 1.12
N GLU A 99 11.82 -42.03 2.28
CA GLU A 99 11.34 -40.79 2.92
C GLU A 99 11.61 -39.56 2.04
N LEU A 100 12.80 -39.46 1.44
CA LEU A 100 13.12 -38.38 0.50
C LEU A 100 12.23 -38.43 -0.75
N GLY A 101 11.92 -39.62 -1.26
CA GLY A 101 10.98 -39.82 -2.37
C GLY A 101 9.58 -39.31 -2.02
N GLN A 102 9.04 -39.75 -0.89
CA GLN A 102 7.72 -39.34 -0.41
C GLN A 102 7.65 -37.84 -0.09
N SER A 103 8.69 -37.28 0.53
CA SER A 103 8.76 -35.84 0.80
C SER A 103 8.82 -35.02 -0.48
N ARG A 104 9.55 -35.49 -1.50
CA ARG A 104 9.62 -34.81 -2.80
C ARG A 104 8.28 -34.85 -3.52
N GLU A 105 7.58 -35.99 -3.48
CA GLU A 105 6.26 -36.14 -4.09
C GLU A 105 5.20 -35.28 -3.38
N ALA A 106 5.19 -35.27 -2.04
CA ALA A 106 4.30 -34.40 -1.27
C ALA A 106 4.57 -32.90 -1.52
N MET A 107 5.84 -32.52 -1.70
CA MET A 107 6.20 -31.14 -2.03
C MET A 107 5.79 -30.76 -3.46
N ALA A 108 5.97 -31.67 -4.43
CA ALA A 108 5.52 -31.47 -5.80
C ALA A 108 4.00 -31.34 -5.89
N GLN A 109 3.27 -32.16 -5.12
CA GLN A 109 1.80 -32.07 -5.04
C GLN A 109 1.35 -30.73 -4.45
N LYS A 110 1.90 -30.32 -3.30
CA LYS A 110 1.59 -29.02 -2.69
C LYS A 110 1.89 -27.84 -3.61
N LEU A 111 3.00 -27.89 -4.35
CA LEU A 111 3.34 -26.84 -5.30
C LEU A 111 2.33 -26.81 -6.45
N THR A 112 1.95 -27.97 -6.98
CA THR A 112 0.92 -28.07 -8.04
C THR A 112 -0.42 -27.52 -7.56
N ASP A 113 -0.88 -27.94 -6.39
CA ASP A 113 -2.14 -27.46 -5.80
C ASP A 113 -2.11 -25.94 -5.55
N SER A 114 -0.99 -25.42 -5.04
CA SER A 114 -0.81 -23.98 -4.82
C SER A 114 -0.78 -23.20 -6.14
N THR A 115 -0.15 -23.73 -7.19
CA THR A 115 -0.14 -23.09 -8.51
C THR A 115 -1.53 -23.07 -9.14
N GLN A 116 -2.29 -24.18 -9.05
CA GLN A 116 -3.67 -24.23 -9.53
C GLN A 116 -4.59 -23.27 -8.78
N ALA A 117 -4.48 -23.20 -7.45
CA ALA A 117 -5.26 -22.26 -6.63
C ALA A 117 -4.92 -20.80 -6.96
N LEU A 118 -3.63 -20.51 -7.22
CA LEU A 118 -3.22 -19.16 -7.63
C LEU A 118 -3.76 -18.81 -9.01
N THR A 119 -3.66 -19.72 -9.99
CA THR A 119 -4.19 -19.51 -11.35
C THR A 119 -5.69 -19.27 -11.32
N ALA A 120 -6.46 -20.08 -10.59
CA ALA A 120 -7.91 -19.90 -10.46
C ALA A 120 -8.28 -18.54 -9.84
N LYS A 121 -7.52 -18.10 -8.82
CA LYS A 121 -7.74 -16.80 -8.18
C LYS A 121 -7.35 -15.62 -9.07
N VAL A 122 -6.34 -15.80 -9.94
CA VAL A 122 -5.96 -14.81 -10.95
C VAL A 122 -7.05 -14.71 -12.03
N GLU A 123 -7.57 -15.84 -12.53
CA GLU A 123 -8.69 -15.85 -13.49
C GLU A 123 -9.93 -15.16 -12.92
N GLU A 124 -10.33 -15.47 -11.68
CA GLU A 124 -11.47 -14.82 -11.02
C GLU A 124 -11.27 -13.30 -10.90
N ARG A 125 -10.06 -12.86 -10.55
CA ARG A 125 -9.74 -11.43 -10.47
C ARG A 125 -9.75 -10.75 -11.83
N LEU A 126 -9.25 -11.41 -12.86
CA LEU A 126 -9.26 -10.90 -14.23
C LEU A 126 -10.69 -10.77 -14.76
N ASP A 127 -11.57 -11.73 -14.49
CA ASP A 127 -12.99 -11.66 -14.85
C ASP A 127 -13.71 -10.51 -14.12
N GLN A 128 -13.45 -10.33 -12.82
CA GLN A 128 -14.00 -9.20 -12.06
C GLN A 128 -13.53 -7.84 -12.60
N ILE A 129 -12.26 -7.74 -13.02
CA ILE A 129 -11.71 -6.52 -13.61
C ILE A 129 -12.33 -6.29 -15.00
N SER A 130 -12.41 -7.32 -15.83
CA SER A 130 -13.02 -7.26 -17.16
C SER A 130 -14.47 -6.80 -17.10
N GLY A 131 -15.28 -7.37 -16.19
CA GLY A 131 -16.66 -6.96 -15.97
C GLY A 131 -16.79 -5.50 -15.56
N LYS A 132 -15.99 -5.04 -14.59
CA LYS A 132 -15.99 -3.63 -14.14
C LYS A 132 -15.52 -2.65 -15.22
N VAL A 133 -14.57 -3.07 -16.05
CA VAL A 133 -14.10 -2.24 -17.18
C VAL A 133 -15.20 -2.13 -18.23
N SER A 134 -15.87 -3.23 -18.58
CA SER A 134 -17.00 -3.21 -19.51
C SER A 134 -18.15 -2.33 -19.02
N GLU A 135 -18.51 -2.44 -17.74
CA GLU A 135 -19.56 -1.62 -17.13
C GLU A 135 -19.22 -0.13 -17.16
N ARG A 136 -18.00 0.25 -16.77
CA ARG A 136 -17.55 1.64 -16.82
C ARG A 136 -17.42 2.19 -18.24
N LEU A 137 -17.02 1.36 -19.20
CA LEU A 137 -16.97 1.75 -20.61
C LEU A 137 -18.38 2.00 -21.14
N ASP A 138 -19.34 1.11 -20.87
CA ASP A 138 -20.74 1.28 -21.28
C ASP A 138 -21.38 2.52 -20.64
N GLU A 139 -21.15 2.77 -19.36
CA GLU A 139 -21.59 4.00 -18.69
C GLU A 139 -20.93 5.24 -19.32
N GLY A 140 -19.63 5.16 -19.62
CA GLY A 140 -18.88 6.21 -20.31
C GLY A 140 -19.44 6.50 -21.71
N PHE A 141 -19.78 5.47 -22.48
CA PHE A 141 -20.39 5.60 -23.80
C PHE A 141 -21.80 6.18 -23.72
N LYS A 142 -22.64 5.73 -22.78
CA LYS A 142 -23.98 6.30 -22.56
C LYS A 142 -23.90 7.79 -22.22
N LYS A 143 -23.04 8.16 -21.25
CA LYS A 143 -22.87 9.55 -20.83
C LYS A 143 -22.29 10.43 -21.93
N THR A 144 -21.37 9.89 -22.74
CA THR A 144 -20.82 10.60 -23.90
C THR A 144 -21.89 10.80 -24.97
N ASN A 145 -22.71 9.79 -25.24
CA ASN A 145 -23.81 9.89 -26.19
C ASN A 145 -24.89 10.89 -25.72
N GLU A 146 -25.27 10.86 -24.44
CA GLU A 146 -26.17 11.87 -23.85
C GLU A 146 -25.61 13.28 -23.97
N THR A 147 -24.31 13.45 -23.70
CA THR A 147 -23.63 14.74 -23.86
C THR A 147 -23.63 15.16 -25.34
N PHE A 148 -23.37 14.24 -26.26
CA PHE A 148 -23.38 14.49 -27.70
C PHE A 148 -24.78 14.88 -28.20
N VAL A 149 -25.82 14.17 -27.76
CA VAL A 149 -27.22 14.51 -28.04
C VAL A 149 -27.56 15.89 -27.48
N SER A 150 -27.17 16.20 -26.24
CA SER A 150 -27.37 17.52 -25.64
C SER A 150 -26.67 18.64 -26.41
N VAL A 151 -25.43 18.40 -26.86
CA VAL A 151 -24.66 19.34 -27.68
C VAL A 151 -25.31 19.52 -29.06
N MET A 152 -25.79 18.45 -29.69
CA MET A 152 -26.53 18.52 -30.96
C MET A 152 -27.86 19.27 -30.80
N GLN A 153 -28.59 19.09 -29.70
CA GLN A 153 -29.81 19.84 -29.38
C GLN A 153 -29.52 21.34 -29.16
N ARG A 154 -28.39 21.65 -28.51
CA ARG A 154 -27.91 23.03 -28.35
C ARG A 154 -27.48 23.66 -29.68
N LEU A 155 -26.81 22.90 -30.54
CA LEU A 155 -26.46 23.35 -31.89
C LEU A 155 -27.69 23.57 -32.75
N ALA A 156 -28.69 22.68 -32.70
CA ALA A 156 -29.95 22.85 -33.41
C ALA A 156 -30.73 24.09 -32.94
N THR A 157 -30.73 24.35 -31.62
CA THR A 157 -31.34 25.59 -31.08
C THR A 157 -30.54 26.84 -31.43
N ILE A 158 -29.21 26.75 -31.57
CA ILE A 158 -28.36 27.84 -32.07
C ILE A 158 -28.63 28.10 -33.56
N ASP A 159 -28.75 27.06 -34.39
CA ASP A 159 -29.11 27.18 -35.81
C ASP A 159 -30.52 27.78 -35.97
N GLU A 160 -31.47 27.38 -35.12
CA GLU A 160 -32.81 27.93 -35.10
C GLU A 160 -32.82 29.40 -34.62
N ALA A 161 -31.96 29.73 -33.64
CA ALA A 161 -31.72 31.10 -33.21
C ALA A 161 -31.05 31.93 -34.32
N GLN A 162 -30.10 31.36 -35.07
CA GLN A 162 -29.46 32.01 -36.23
C GLN A 162 -30.46 32.25 -37.36
N LYS A 163 -31.33 31.29 -37.68
CA LYS A 163 -32.43 31.51 -38.63
C LYS A 163 -33.42 32.57 -38.15
N LYS A 164 -33.72 32.62 -36.85
CA LYS A 164 -34.51 33.72 -36.26
C LYS A 164 -33.77 35.07 -36.35
N ILE A 165 -32.44 35.08 -36.25
CA ILE A 165 -31.61 36.29 -36.43
C ILE A 165 -31.56 36.72 -37.91
N GLU A 166 -31.43 35.78 -38.86
CA GLU A 166 -31.53 36.09 -40.30
C GLU A 166 -32.91 36.66 -40.66
N SER A 167 -33.99 36.07 -40.10
CA SER A 167 -35.35 36.62 -40.17
C SER A 167 -35.45 38.01 -39.52
N LEU A 168 -34.67 38.28 -38.46
CA LEU A 168 -34.65 39.57 -37.77
C LEU A 168 -34.06 40.68 -38.63
N THR A 169 -33.10 40.37 -39.51
CA THR A 169 -32.56 41.32 -40.50
C THR A 169 -33.60 41.79 -41.51
N GLY A 170 -34.64 40.98 -41.80
CA GLY A 170 -35.80 41.38 -42.60
C GLY A 170 -36.85 42.16 -41.78
N SER A 171 -36.89 41.99 -40.46
CA SER A 171 -37.92 42.57 -39.57
C SER A 171 -37.56 43.92 -38.95
N VAL A 172 -36.38 44.49 -39.22
CA VAL A 172 -36.04 45.87 -38.80
C VAL A 172 -36.99 46.92 -39.41
N VAL A 173 -37.72 46.56 -40.48
CA VAL A 173 -38.76 47.40 -41.10
C VAL A 173 -40.13 47.24 -40.41
N SER A 174 -40.41 46.13 -39.70
CA SER A 174 -41.72 45.84 -39.11
C SER A 174 -41.87 46.29 -37.63
N LEU A 175 -40.76 46.62 -36.94
CA LEU A 175 -40.84 47.25 -35.62
C LEU A 175 -41.36 48.71 -35.69
N GLN A 176 -41.43 49.30 -36.88
CA GLN A 176 -41.92 50.66 -37.14
C GLN A 176 -43.42 50.81 -36.84
N GLU A 177 -44.19 49.71 -36.90
CA GLU A 177 -45.65 49.72 -36.70
C GLU A 177 -46.07 49.55 -35.22
N LEU A 178 -45.21 48.99 -34.35
CA LEU A 178 -45.49 48.80 -32.91
C LEU A 178 -45.20 50.05 -32.06
N LEU A 179 -44.65 51.10 -32.66
CA LEU A 179 -44.12 52.30 -31.99
C LEU A 179 -45.03 53.53 -32.11
N GLY A 180 -46.33 53.38 -32.39
CA GLY A 180 -47.24 54.50 -32.63
C GLY A 180 -47.44 55.46 -31.45
N ASP A 181 -47.48 54.97 -30.20
CA ASP A 181 -47.79 55.79 -29.01
C ASP A 181 -46.63 55.88 -28.00
N LYS A 182 -46.46 57.05 -27.37
CA LYS A 182 -45.39 57.39 -26.43
C LYS A 182 -45.34 56.44 -25.22
N ARG A 183 -46.50 55.96 -24.77
CA ARG A 183 -46.59 55.04 -23.62
C ARG A 183 -46.07 53.64 -23.96
N SER A 184 -46.41 53.11 -25.13
CA SER A 184 -45.93 51.80 -25.61
C SER A 184 -44.43 51.78 -25.79
N ARG A 185 -43.84 52.89 -26.24
CA ARG A 185 -42.38 53.06 -26.36
C ARG A 185 -41.68 53.02 -24.99
N GLY A 186 -42.24 53.67 -23.98
CA GLY A 186 -41.75 53.60 -22.61
C GLY A 186 -41.77 52.17 -22.05
N ALA A 187 -42.92 51.51 -22.19
CA ALA A 187 -43.09 50.12 -21.75
C ALA A 187 -42.12 49.15 -22.46
N PHE A 188 -41.88 49.31 -23.76
CA PHE A 188 -40.90 48.50 -24.48
C PHE A 188 -39.48 48.66 -23.91
N GLY A 189 -39.09 49.91 -23.62
CA GLY A 189 -37.80 50.20 -23.00
C GLY A 189 -37.66 49.60 -21.61
N GLU A 190 -38.71 49.63 -20.80
CA GLU A 190 -38.73 49.00 -19.46
C GLU A 190 -38.63 47.47 -19.55
N VAL A 191 -39.41 46.83 -20.44
CA VAL A 191 -39.38 45.37 -20.65
C VAL A 191 -38.01 44.91 -21.14
N GLN A 192 -37.39 45.65 -22.05
CA GLN A 192 -36.06 45.32 -22.55
C GLN A 192 -34.99 45.46 -21.45
N LEU A 193 -35.06 46.53 -20.66
CA LEU A 193 -34.18 46.72 -19.49
C LEU A 193 -34.35 45.59 -18.48
N GLU A 194 -35.60 45.23 -18.16
CA GLU A 194 -35.91 44.14 -17.24
C GLU A 194 -35.33 42.80 -17.74
N ALA A 195 -35.54 42.48 -19.02
CA ALA A 195 -35.02 41.25 -19.61
C ALA A 195 -33.49 41.18 -19.54
N LEU A 196 -32.79 42.28 -19.85
CA LEU A 196 -31.33 42.34 -19.76
C LEU A 196 -30.84 42.13 -18.32
N VAL A 197 -31.44 42.82 -17.35
CA VAL A 197 -31.03 42.73 -15.95
C VAL A 197 -31.30 41.33 -15.39
N ARG A 198 -32.50 40.78 -15.59
CA ARG A 198 -32.91 39.45 -15.09
C ARG A 198 -32.08 38.30 -15.66
N ASN A 199 -31.65 38.40 -16.91
CA ASN A 199 -30.87 37.35 -17.56
C ASN A 199 -29.42 37.28 -17.04
N VAL A 200 -28.95 38.33 -16.36
CA VAL A 200 -27.52 38.52 -16.09
C VAL A 200 -27.25 38.57 -14.60
N LEU A 201 -27.97 39.41 -13.88
CA LEU A 201 -27.78 39.60 -12.45
C LEU A 201 -28.69 38.67 -11.65
N PRO A 202 -28.23 38.18 -10.47
CA PRO A 202 -29.11 37.46 -9.56
C PRO A 202 -30.20 38.38 -9.02
N THR A 203 -31.35 37.82 -8.65
CA THR A 203 -32.51 38.58 -8.14
C THR A 203 -32.23 39.38 -6.87
N SER A 204 -31.17 39.06 -6.13
CA SER A 204 -30.73 39.82 -4.95
C SER A 204 -29.91 41.07 -5.28
N ALA A 205 -29.43 41.20 -6.52
CA ALA A 205 -28.53 42.27 -6.94
C ALA A 205 -29.22 43.41 -7.70
N PHE A 206 -30.55 43.36 -7.85
CA PHE A 206 -31.32 44.45 -8.45
C PHE A 206 -32.74 44.48 -7.92
N ASP A 207 -33.39 45.64 -8.04
CA ASP A 207 -34.82 45.82 -7.81
C ASP A 207 -35.43 46.58 -8.99
N MET A 208 -36.52 46.05 -9.54
CA MET A 208 -37.30 46.73 -10.58
C MET A 208 -38.29 47.70 -9.92
N GLN A 209 -38.52 48.85 -10.54
CA GLN A 209 -39.44 49.88 -10.06
C GLN A 209 -39.21 50.30 -8.59
N TYR A 210 -37.94 50.45 -8.21
CA TYR A 210 -37.56 50.82 -6.84
C TYR A 210 -37.86 52.30 -6.56
N THR A 211 -38.43 52.59 -5.38
CA THR A 211 -38.73 53.95 -4.93
C THR A 211 -37.65 54.42 -3.95
N LEU A 212 -36.98 55.53 -4.30
CA LEU A 212 -35.93 56.17 -3.50
C LEU A 212 -36.53 57.02 -2.36
N SER A 213 -35.70 57.45 -1.42
CA SER A 213 -36.11 58.25 -0.25
C SER A 213 -36.85 59.55 -0.62
N ASN A 214 -36.53 60.14 -1.77
CA ASN A 214 -37.16 61.36 -2.27
C ASN A 214 -38.52 61.14 -2.96
N GLY A 215 -39.05 59.90 -2.95
CA GLY A 215 -40.31 59.51 -3.59
C GLY A 215 -40.23 59.30 -5.11
N SER A 216 -39.06 59.46 -5.72
CA SER A 216 -38.83 59.16 -7.12
C SER A 216 -38.72 57.65 -7.33
N ARG A 217 -39.35 57.14 -8.39
CA ARG A 217 -39.31 55.73 -8.75
C ARG A 217 -38.43 55.52 -9.97
N ALA A 218 -37.34 54.78 -9.80
CA ALA A 218 -36.43 54.40 -10.88
C ALA A 218 -36.92 53.10 -11.54
N ASP A 219 -36.69 52.94 -12.84
CA ASP A 219 -37.12 51.74 -13.58
C ASP A 219 -36.40 50.49 -13.08
N CYS A 220 -35.11 50.61 -12.77
CA CYS A 220 -34.31 49.58 -12.15
C CYS A 220 -33.24 50.19 -11.23
N VAL A 221 -32.94 49.53 -10.11
CA VAL A 221 -31.79 49.85 -9.26
C VAL A 221 -30.91 48.62 -9.17
N ILE A 222 -29.64 48.76 -9.53
CA ILE A 222 -28.62 47.71 -9.41
C ILE A 222 -27.90 47.91 -8.08
N ARG A 223 -27.83 46.86 -7.27
CA ARG A 223 -27.15 46.85 -5.96
C ARG A 223 -25.74 46.30 -6.14
N LEU A 224 -24.75 47.17 -6.07
CA LEU A 224 -23.35 46.80 -6.11
C LEU A 224 -22.72 46.86 -4.70
N PRO A 225 -21.66 46.09 -4.45
CA PRO A 225 -20.90 46.19 -3.21
C PRO A 225 -20.26 47.58 -3.04
N ASP A 226 -19.86 47.90 -1.81
CA ASP A 226 -19.08 49.11 -1.53
C ASP A 226 -17.77 49.14 -2.34
N PRO A 227 -17.34 50.32 -2.83
CA PRO A 227 -17.88 51.66 -2.53
C PRO A 227 -19.02 52.13 -3.46
N THR A 228 -19.39 51.37 -4.50
CA THR A 228 -20.31 51.87 -5.54
C THR A 228 -21.76 51.97 -5.07
N GLY A 229 -22.24 51.04 -4.25
CA GLY A 229 -23.60 51.07 -3.71
C GLY A 229 -24.69 50.92 -4.77
N MET A 230 -25.80 51.67 -4.62
CA MET A 230 -26.99 51.55 -5.47
C MET A 230 -26.89 52.40 -6.74
N VAL A 231 -26.88 51.78 -7.91
CA VAL A 231 -26.88 52.47 -9.20
C VAL A 231 -28.28 52.47 -9.80
N ALA A 232 -28.87 53.65 -9.96
CA ALA A 232 -30.17 53.78 -10.61
C ALA A 232 -30.04 53.74 -12.14
N VAL A 233 -30.96 53.02 -12.78
CA VAL A 233 -31.08 52.89 -14.23
C VAL A 233 -32.48 53.32 -14.64
N ASP A 234 -32.56 54.25 -15.59
CA ASP A 234 -33.81 54.81 -16.08
C ASP A 234 -33.83 54.75 -17.62
N SER A 235 -34.92 54.23 -18.17
CA SER A 235 -35.11 54.01 -19.60
C SER A 235 -35.71 55.25 -20.25
N LYS A 236 -35.03 55.77 -21.27
CA LYS A 236 -35.50 56.93 -22.05
C LYS A 236 -35.37 56.66 -23.53
N PHE A 237 -36.47 56.95 -24.24
CA PHE A 237 -36.58 56.68 -25.67
C PHE A 237 -36.86 57.97 -26.47
N PRO A 238 -35.83 58.79 -26.79
CA PRO A 238 -35.98 60.04 -27.53
C PRO A 238 -36.15 59.81 -29.05
N LEU A 239 -37.10 58.97 -29.44
CA LEU A 239 -37.25 58.48 -30.82
C LEU A 239 -37.91 59.49 -31.77
N GLU A 240 -38.77 60.38 -31.24
CA GLU A 240 -39.60 61.27 -32.06
C GLU A 240 -38.78 62.28 -32.86
N ASN A 241 -37.89 63.02 -32.19
CA ASN A 241 -37.00 63.96 -32.86
C ASN A 241 -35.90 63.25 -33.67
N TYR A 242 -35.48 62.05 -33.26
CA TYR A 242 -34.58 61.21 -34.05
C TYR A 242 -35.20 60.86 -35.41
N HIS A 243 -36.45 60.39 -35.46
CA HIS A 243 -37.12 60.10 -36.74
C HIS A 243 -37.24 61.34 -37.62
N ARG A 244 -37.61 62.49 -37.04
CA ARG A 244 -37.72 63.75 -37.79
C ARG A 244 -36.39 64.24 -38.38
N MET A 245 -35.25 63.92 -37.76
CA MET A 245 -33.93 64.24 -38.30
C MET A 245 -33.62 63.44 -39.57
N PHE A 246 -34.11 62.20 -39.67
CA PHE A 246 -33.82 61.26 -40.76
C PHE A 246 -34.99 61.09 -41.74
N ASP A 247 -36.09 61.82 -41.55
CA ASP A 247 -37.23 61.81 -42.44
C ASP A 247 -36.82 62.32 -43.83
N ARG A 248 -36.98 61.45 -44.83
CA ARG A 248 -36.57 61.73 -46.21
C ARG A 248 -37.42 62.80 -46.88
N ASP A 249 -38.65 62.98 -46.42
CA ASP A 249 -39.60 63.93 -46.97
C ASP A 249 -39.52 65.31 -46.30
N ALA A 250 -38.77 65.42 -45.19
CA ALA A 250 -38.56 66.68 -44.46
C ALA A 250 -37.52 67.60 -45.13
N SER A 251 -37.75 68.91 -45.05
CA SER A 251 -36.79 69.92 -45.52
C SER A 251 -35.51 69.94 -44.68
N GLU A 252 -34.40 70.44 -45.24
CA GLU A 252 -33.13 70.55 -44.51
C GLU A 252 -33.24 71.48 -43.28
N ALA A 253 -34.05 72.54 -43.37
CA ALA A 253 -34.35 73.41 -42.25
C ALA A 253 -35.10 72.67 -41.12
N ASP A 254 -36.08 71.83 -41.46
CA ASP A 254 -36.85 71.05 -40.50
C ASP A 254 -35.99 69.99 -39.81
N ARG A 255 -35.07 69.36 -40.56
CA ARG A 255 -34.08 68.42 -40.00
C ARG A 255 -33.14 69.11 -39.01
N GLY A 256 -32.69 70.34 -39.33
CA GLY A 256 -31.86 71.14 -38.42
C GLY A 256 -32.58 71.54 -37.12
N VAL A 257 -33.87 71.85 -37.20
CA VAL A 257 -34.72 72.11 -36.02
C VAL A 257 -34.91 70.83 -35.19
N ALA A 258 -35.20 69.70 -35.84
CA ALA A 258 -35.34 68.40 -35.18
C ALA A 258 -34.06 67.96 -34.47
N GLN A 259 -32.89 68.22 -35.07
CA GLN A 259 -31.59 67.93 -34.44
C GLN A 259 -31.36 68.74 -33.17
N LYS A 260 -31.67 70.03 -33.18
CA LYS A 260 -31.58 70.87 -31.96
C LYS A 260 -32.54 70.39 -30.87
N ALA A 261 -33.77 70.03 -31.26
CA ALA A 261 -34.76 69.50 -30.33
C ALA A 261 -34.32 68.16 -29.74
N PHE A 262 -33.75 67.25 -30.55
CA PHE A 262 -33.20 65.97 -30.10
C PHE A 262 -32.11 66.15 -29.04
N LYS A 263 -31.14 67.04 -29.28
CA LYS A 263 -30.11 67.38 -28.28
C LYS A 263 -30.72 67.89 -26.99
N GLN A 264 -31.72 68.78 -27.09
CA GLN A 264 -32.39 69.35 -25.92
C GLN A 264 -33.18 68.29 -25.14
N ASP A 265 -33.83 67.34 -25.81
CA ASP A 265 -34.53 66.22 -25.18
C ASP A 265 -33.60 65.38 -24.33
N ILE A 266 -32.44 65.00 -24.90
CA ILE A 266 -31.46 64.19 -24.18
C ILE A 266 -30.93 64.96 -22.96
N ARG A 267 -30.59 66.25 -23.11
CA ARG A 267 -30.13 67.06 -21.97
C ARG A 267 -31.20 67.16 -20.87
N ARG A 268 -32.48 67.35 -21.24
CA ARG A 268 -33.59 67.35 -20.28
C ARG A 268 -33.72 66.01 -19.56
N HIS A 269 -33.52 64.89 -20.25
CA HIS A 269 -33.55 63.57 -19.64
C HIS A 269 -32.37 63.36 -18.68
N VAL A 270 -31.16 63.76 -19.08
CA VAL A 270 -29.97 63.76 -18.23
C VAL A 270 -30.21 64.56 -16.95
N ASP A 271 -30.71 65.79 -17.05
CA ASP A 271 -30.97 66.65 -15.89
C ASP A 271 -32.03 66.04 -14.96
N ALA A 272 -33.08 65.45 -15.54
CA ALA A 272 -34.12 64.78 -14.77
C ALA A 272 -33.59 63.53 -14.04
N ILE A 273 -32.74 62.74 -14.68
CA ILE A 273 -32.12 61.54 -14.10
C ILE A 273 -31.15 61.93 -12.99
N ALA A 274 -30.26 62.87 -13.26
CA ALA A 274 -29.30 63.37 -12.28
C ALA A 274 -30.00 63.92 -11.03
N GLY A 275 -31.02 64.77 -11.20
CA GLY A 275 -31.73 65.40 -10.08
C GLY A 275 -32.61 64.43 -9.27
N LYS A 276 -33.14 63.36 -9.89
CA LYS A 276 -34.02 62.41 -9.20
C LYS A 276 -33.29 61.26 -8.55
N TYR A 277 -32.17 60.83 -9.12
CA TYR A 277 -31.59 59.52 -8.80
C TYR A 277 -30.17 59.59 -8.23
N ILE A 278 -29.48 60.73 -8.29
CA ILE A 278 -28.18 60.91 -7.64
C ILE A 278 -28.43 61.58 -6.29
N ILE A 279 -28.42 60.79 -5.22
CA ILE A 279 -28.77 61.20 -3.86
C ILE A 279 -27.60 60.83 -2.95
N ALA A 280 -27.01 61.85 -2.31
CA ALA A 280 -25.86 61.67 -1.43
C ALA A 280 -26.19 60.69 -0.29
N ASN A 281 -25.27 59.74 -0.06
CA ASN A 281 -25.37 58.67 0.96
C ASN A 281 -26.50 57.65 0.74
N GLU A 282 -27.20 57.67 -0.40
CA GLU A 282 -28.22 56.67 -0.73
C GLU A 282 -27.88 55.94 -2.03
N THR A 283 -27.63 56.68 -3.11
CA THR A 283 -27.27 56.13 -4.41
C THR A 283 -25.81 56.42 -4.74
N SER A 284 -25.30 55.73 -5.77
CA SER A 284 -23.98 55.93 -6.35
C SER A 284 -23.80 57.38 -6.81
N ASP A 285 -22.54 57.83 -6.91
CA ASP A 285 -22.16 59.14 -7.44
C ASP A 285 -22.58 59.35 -8.91
N GLY A 286 -23.13 58.32 -9.57
CA GLY A 286 -23.71 58.45 -10.89
C GLY A 286 -24.89 57.51 -11.17
N ALA A 287 -25.64 57.85 -12.20
CA ALA A 287 -26.82 57.14 -12.66
C ALA A 287 -26.69 56.73 -14.14
N VAL A 288 -27.50 55.78 -14.58
CA VAL A 288 -27.45 55.24 -15.94
C VAL A 288 -28.72 55.60 -16.69
N MET A 289 -28.56 56.22 -17.86
CA MET A 289 -29.65 56.45 -18.81
C MET A 289 -29.61 55.37 -19.88
N PHE A 290 -30.58 54.47 -19.84
CA PHE A 290 -30.72 53.39 -20.81
C PHE A 290 -31.47 53.86 -22.05
N VAL A 291 -30.86 53.72 -23.22
CA VAL A 291 -31.44 54.05 -24.54
C VAL A 291 -31.69 52.76 -25.30
N PRO A 292 -32.94 52.27 -25.41
CA PRO A 292 -33.25 50.95 -25.96
C PRO A 292 -32.86 50.74 -27.43
N ALA A 293 -32.76 51.83 -28.20
CA ALA A 293 -32.44 51.77 -29.62
C ALA A 293 -30.95 52.03 -29.86
N GLU A 294 -30.24 51.01 -30.34
CA GLU A 294 -28.80 51.08 -30.63
C GLU A 294 -28.47 52.19 -31.65
N ALA A 295 -29.33 52.38 -32.66
CA ALA A 295 -29.15 53.43 -33.68
C ALA A 295 -29.19 54.85 -33.07
N VAL A 296 -30.08 55.07 -32.08
CA VAL A 296 -30.18 56.35 -31.37
C VAL A 296 -28.93 56.56 -30.50
N PHE A 297 -28.48 55.53 -29.80
CA PHE A 297 -27.24 55.58 -29.02
C PHE A 297 -26.02 55.90 -29.89
N ALA A 298 -25.90 55.26 -31.06
CA ALA A 298 -24.82 55.48 -32.01
C ALA A 298 -24.82 56.92 -32.54
N GLU A 299 -25.99 57.47 -32.88
CA GLU A 299 -26.13 58.86 -33.32
C GLU A 299 -25.66 59.85 -32.24
N ILE A 300 -26.06 59.63 -30.99
CA ILE A 300 -25.65 60.48 -29.85
C ILE A 300 -24.13 60.52 -29.72
N HIS A 301 -23.47 59.36 -29.76
CA HIS A 301 -22.02 59.28 -29.57
C HIS A 301 -21.22 59.72 -30.81
N ALA A 302 -21.75 59.51 -32.01
CA ALA A 302 -21.04 59.84 -33.24
C ALA A 302 -21.10 61.34 -33.58
N TYR A 303 -22.25 62.00 -33.35
CA TYR A 303 -22.49 63.35 -33.86
C TYR A 303 -22.87 64.38 -32.78
N HIS A 304 -23.07 63.96 -31.53
CA HIS A 304 -23.52 64.83 -30.43
C HIS A 304 -22.64 64.69 -29.18
N ALA A 305 -21.32 64.71 -29.37
CA ALA A 305 -20.34 64.66 -28.28
C ALA A 305 -20.60 65.71 -27.19
N ASP A 306 -21.11 66.90 -27.55
CA ASP A 306 -21.46 67.95 -26.59
C ASP A 306 -22.52 67.53 -25.57
N VAL A 307 -23.42 66.62 -25.94
CA VAL A 307 -24.45 66.07 -25.05
C VAL A 307 -23.88 64.94 -24.20
N VAL A 308 -22.95 64.14 -24.74
CA VAL A 308 -22.25 63.08 -24.02
C VAL A 308 -21.36 63.67 -22.91
N ASP A 309 -20.62 64.74 -23.24
CA ASP A 309 -19.79 65.46 -22.28
C ASP A 309 -20.66 66.10 -21.18
N TYR A 310 -21.80 66.67 -21.56
CA TYR A 310 -22.78 67.21 -20.61
C TYR A 310 -23.31 66.13 -19.66
N ALA A 311 -23.70 64.96 -20.20
CA ALA A 311 -24.17 63.83 -19.41
C ALA A 311 -23.10 63.33 -18.44
N THR A 312 -21.86 63.20 -18.92
CA THR A 312 -20.71 62.81 -18.09
C THR A 312 -20.44 63.81 -16.97
N GLY A 313 -20.50 65.12 -17.25
CA GLY A 313 -20.36 66.17 -16.25
C GLY A 313 -21.50 66.22 -15.22
N LYS A 314 -22.66 65.63 -15.54
CA LYS A 314 -23.79 65.41 -14.63
C LYS A 314 -23.75 64.03 -13.95
N HIS A 315 -22.68 63.26 -14.15
CA HIS A 315 -22.55 61.88 -13.67
C HIS A 315 -23.68 60.95 -14.16
N VAL A 316 -24.17 61.17 -15.38
CA VAL A 316 -25.16 60.30 -16.04
C VAL A 316 -24.50 59.60 -17.22
N TRP A 317 -24.43 58.28 -17.18
CA TRP A 317 -23.87 57.48 -18.27
C TRP A 317 -24.96 57.01 -19.21
N ILE A 318 -24.85 57.40 -20.48
CA ILE A 318 -25.74 56.96 -21.55
C ILE A 318 -25.31 55.57 -22.00
N VAL A 319 -26.20 54.59 -21.99
CA VAL A 319 -25.90 53.21 -22.39
C VAL A 319 -26.95 52.65 -23.32
N SER A 320 -26.52 51.82 -24.27
CA SER A 320 -27.39 51.00 -25.14
C SER A 320 -27.57 49.58 -24.58
N PRO A 321 -28.43 48.72 -25.17
CA PRO A 321 -28.50 47.31 -24.83
C PRO A 321 -27.14 46.61 -24.79
N THR A 322 -26.30 46.81 -25.80
CA THR A 322 -24.97 46.21 -25.85
C THR A 322 -24.07 46.71 -24.73
N THR A 323 -24.06 48.02 -24.50
CA THR A 323 -23.19 48.65 -23.49
C THR A 323 -23.65 48.29 -22.07
N LEU A 324 -24.96 48.31 -21.82
CA LEU A 324 -25.53 47.89 -20.55
C LEU A 324 -25.20 46.42 -20.26
N MET A 325 -25.25 45.56 -21.28
CA MET A 325 -24.87 44.16 -21.15
C MET A 325 -23.41 44.01 -20.68
N ALA A 326 -22.48 44.81 -21.20
CA ALA A 326 -21.10 44.85 -20.71
C ALA A 326 -21.01 45.32 -19.25
N VAL A 327 -21.74 46.36 -18.87
CA VAL A 327 -21.81 46.88 -17.49
C VAL A 327 -22.36 45.81 -16.54
N LEU A 328 -23.46 45.15 -16.90
CA LEU A 328 -24.09 44.10 -16.09
C LEU A 328 -23.19 42.87 -15.93
N ASN A 329 -22.47 42.46 -16.97
CA ASN A 329 -21.51 41.37 -16.87
C ASN A 329 -20.35 41.71 -15.93
N THR A 330 -19.89 42.96 -15.98
CA THR A 330 -18.84 43.46 -15.07
C THR A 330 -19.34 43.49 -13.63
N ALA A 331 -20.55 44.02 -13.40
CA ALA A 331 -21.22 43.99 -12.10
C ALA A 331 -21.36 42.56 -11.55
N ARG A 332 -21.78 41.61 -12.39
CA ARG A 332 -21.89 40.19 -12.00
C ARG A 332 -20.55 39.61 -11.57
N ALA A 333 -19.47 39.93 -12.29
CA ALA A 333 -18.13 39.46 -11.93
C ALA A 333 -17.70 40.00 -10.56
N VAL A 334 -17.95 41.28 -10.29
CA VAL A 334 -17.68 41.91 -8.98
C VAL A 334 -18.49 41.25 -7.86
N LEU A 335 -19.79 41.03 -8.08
CA LEU A 335 -20.65 40.36 -7.10
C LEU A 335 -20.17 38.94 -6.77
N LYS A 336 -19.73 38.20 -7.78
CA LYS A 336 -19.18 36.84 -7.60
C LYS A 336 -17.85 36.85 -6.84
N ASP A 337 -16.99 37.83 -7.09
CA ASP A 337 -15.71 37.97 -6.37
C ASP A 337 -15.95 38.24 -4.87
N VAL A 338 -16.89 39.13 -4.54
CA VAL A 338 -17.23 39.44 -3.15
C VAL A 338 -17.81 38.23 -2.42
N GLU A 339 -18.72 37.47 -3.05
CA GLU A 339 -19.29 36.27 -2.44
C GLU A 339 -18.21 35.20 -2.19
N THR A 340 -17.29 35.03 -3.15
CA THR A 340 -16.16 34.11 -3.01
C THR A 340 -15.26 34.51 -1.84
N ARG A 341 -14.96 35.81 -1.68
CA ARG A 341 -14.14 36.33 -0.56
C ARG A 341 -14.79 36.10 0.81
N LYS A 342 -16.11 36.23 0.95
CA LYS A 342 -16.82 35.95 2.21
C LYS A 342 -16.63 34.50 2.65
N GLN A 343 -16.68 33.55 1.71
CA GLN A 343 -16.49 32.13 2.02
C GLN A 343 -15.05 31.79 2.44
N VAL A 344 -14.05 32.50 1.92
CA VAL A 344 -12.64 32.29 2.31
C VAL A 344 -12.41 32.55 3.80
N HIS A 345 -13.11 33.52 4.41
CA HIS A 345 -12.95 33.79 5.85
C HIS A 345 -13.46 32.62 6.71
N VAL A 346 -14.63 32.06 6.35
CA VAL A 346 -15.22 30.90 7.02
C VAL A 346 -14.32 29.67 6.91
N ILE A 347 -13.76 29.43 5.71
CA ILE A 347 -12.81 28.32 5.48
C ILE A 347 -11.55 28.50 6.33
N LYS A 348 -10.99 29.71 6.41
CA LYS A 348 -9.83 30.00 7.25
C LYS A 348 -10.09 29.72 8.72
N GLU A 349 -11.26 30.11 9.24
CA GLU A 349 -11.63 29.83 10.63
C GLU A 349 -11.79 28.32 10.90
N ALA A 350 -12.45 27.59 9.99
CA ALA A 350 -12.59 26.14 10.09
C ALA A 350 -11.22 25.43 10.07
N LEU A 351 -10.30 25.86 9.20
CA LEU A 351 -8.94 25.33 9.15
C LEU A 351 -8.15 25.64 10.43
N ALA A 352 -8.34 26.82 11.03
CA ALA A 352 -7.69 27.16 12.30
C ALA A 352 -8.16 26.26 13.45
N ARG A 353 -9.47 25.97 13.53
CA ARG A 353 -10.02 25.01 14.50
C ARG A 353 -9.47 23.60 14.29
N LEU A 354 -9.47 23.12 13.03
CA LEU A 354 -8.91 21.82 12.68
C LEU A 354 -7.42 21.71 13.06
N GLY A 355 -6.63 22.78 12.86
CA GLY A 355 -5.23 22.82 13.29
C GLY A 355 -5.04 22.75 14.81
N ALA A 356 -5.98 23.27 15.60
CA ALA A 356 -5.98 23.10 17.05
C ALA A 356 -6.26 21.65 17.46
N ASP A 357 -7.21 20.98 16.80
CA ASP A 357 -7.53 19.59 17.07
C ASP A 357 -6.38 18.64 16.70
N PHE A 358 -5.70 18.88 15.57
CA PHE A 358 -4.50 18.13 15.20
C PHE A 358 -3.37 18.25 16.24
N ARG A 359 -3.17 19.44 16.82
CA ARG A 359 -2.18 19.61 17.90
C ARG A 359 -2.54 18.80 19.14
N ARG A 360 -3.81 18.79 19.56
CA ARG A 360 -4.27 17.97 20.69
C ARG A 360 -4.13 16.47 20.40
N PHE A 361 -4.40 16.06 19.16
CA PHE A 361 -4.20 14.69 18.73
C PHE A 361 -2.72 14.29 18.80
N ASP A 362 -1.81 15.12 18.28
CA ASP A 362 -0.36 14.89 18.32
C ASP A 362 0.17 14.78 19.76
N GLU A 363 -0.27 15.66 20.67
CA GLU A 363 0.07 15.58 22.10
C GLU A 363 -0.40 14.28 22.75
N ARG A 364 -1.62 13.82 22.44
CA ARG A 364 -2.15 12.55 22.96
C ARG A 364 -1.39 11.35 22.40
N MET A 365 -1.04 11.38 21.12
CA MET A 365 -0.23 10.34 20.47
C MET A 365 1.17 10.26 21.07
N LYS A 366 1.80 11.40 21.36
CA LYS A 366 3.10 11.45 22.06
C LYS A 366 3.01 10.81 23.45
N ARG A 367 2.01 11.18 24.25
CA ARG A 367 1.79 10.58 25.58
C ARG A 367 1.56 9.07 25.50
N LEU A 368 0.79 8.61 24.50
CA LEU A 368 0.57 7.18 24.28
C LEU A 368 1.88 6.46 23.94
N ALA A 369 2.71 7.03 23.06
CA ALA A 369 4.00 6.45 22.72
C ALA A 369 4.93 6.37 23.94
N ASP A 370 4.90 7.35 24.83
CA ASP A 370 5.67 7.33 26.08
C ASP A 370 5.17 6.24 27.04
N HIS A 371 3.85 6.08 27.20
CA HIS A 371 3.28 5.00 28.01
C HIS A 371 3.62 3.61 27.45
N ILE A 372 3.62 3.42 26.13
CA ILE A 372 4.03 2.14 25.51
C ILE A 372 5.51 1.85 25.81
N ARG A 373 6.39 2.87 25.70
CA ARG A 373 7.80 2.74 26.07
C ARG A 373 7.97 2.33 27.53
N GLN A 374 7.20 2.93 28.43
CA GLN A 374 7.24 2.61 29.85
C GLN A 374 6.73 1.20 30.15
N ALA A 375 5.59 0.80 29.58
CA ALA A 375 5.07 -0.55 29.73
C ALA A 375 6.03 -1.63 29.18
N HIS A 376 6.76 -1.32 28.10
CA HIS A 376 7.80 -2.20 27.58
C HIS A 376 8.97 -2.35 28.57
N GLN A 377 9.41 -1.25 29.18
CA GLN A 377 10.45 -1.25 30.21
C GLN A 377 10.03 -2.09 31.43
N ASP A 378 8.80 -1.89 31.92
CA ASP A 378 8.25 -2.64 33.05
C ASP A 378 8.20 -4.15 32.75
N ALA A 379 7.88 -4.53 31.51
CA ALA A 379 7.88 -5.93 31.10
C ALA A 379 9.29 -6.56 31.10
N GLU A 380 10.33 -5.81 30.69
CA GLU A 380 11.73 -6.27 30.76
C GLU A 380 12.18 -6.49 32.22
N ASP A 381 11.80 -5.59 33.12
CA ASP A 381 12.14 -5.69 34.55
C ASP A 381 11.47 -6.91 35.22
N VAL A 382 10.21 -7.18 34.87
CA VAL A 382 9.48 -8.39 35.32
C VAL A 382 10.15 -9.64 34.76
N GLN A 383 10.52 -9.66 33.48
CA GLN A 383 11.21 -10.80 32.87
C GLN A 383 12.57 -11.08 33.53
N THR A 384 13.33 -10.03 33.85
CA THR A 384 14.60 -10.13 34.57
C THR A 384 14.40 -10.72 35.97
N SER A 385 13.39 -10.24 36.69
CA SER A 385 13.05 -10.73 38.03
C SER A 385 12.60 -12.19 37.99
N SER A 386 11.73 -12.55 37.04
CA SER A 386 11.30 -13.94 36.81
C SER A 386 12.50 -14.86 36.56
N ARG A 387 13.46 -14.43 35.73
CA ARG A 387 14.68 -15.21 35.44
C ARG A 387 15.53 -15.44 36.68
N LYS A 388 15.70 -14.42 37.53
CA LYS A 388 16.41 -14.52 38.81
C LYS A 388 15.70 -15.51 39.74
N ILE A 389 14.37 -15.42 39.86
CA ILE A 389 13.56 -16.33 40.68
C ILE A 389 13.73 -17.78 40.17
N THR A 390 13.60 -18.03 38.87
CA THR A 390 13.79 -19.36 38.28
C THR A 390 15.19 -19.92 38.55
N GLN A 391 16.25 -19.10 38.42
CA GLN A 391 17.62 -19.52 38.75
C GLN A 391 17.79 -19.85 40.24
N GLN A 392 17.13 -19.10 41.12
CA GLN A 392 17.20 -19.34 42.55
C GLN A 392 16.46 -20.62 42.95
N PHE A 393 15.30 -20.89 42.34
CA PHE A 393 14.60 -22.17 42.49
C PHE A 393 15.45 -23.36 42.01
N ALA A 394 16.06 -23.26 40.82
CA ALA A 394 16.92 -24.31 40.29
C ALA A 394 18.15 -24.58 41.19
N ARG A 395 18.68 -23.55 41.87
CA ARG A 395 19.77 -23.72 42.85
C ARG A 395 19.32 -24.42 44.13
N ILE A 396 18.10 -24.14 44.61
CA ILE A 396 17.53 -24.80 45.79
C ILE A 396 17.26 -26.27 45.48
N GLU A 397 16.65 -26.56 44.33
CA GLU A 397 16.38 -27.92 43.87
C GLU A 397 17.68 -28.73 43.70
N ALA A 398 18.74 -28.12 43.14
CA ALA A 398 20.06 -28.76 43.05
C ALA A 398 20.72 -29.00 44.41
N ALA A 399 20.47 -28.16 45.41
CA ALA A 399 21.02 -28.30 46.76
C ALA A 399 20.29 -29.37 47.61
N GLU A 400 18.99 -29.60 47.35
CA GLU A 400 18.23 -30.69 47.99
C GLU A 400 18.64 -32.07 47.47
N ILE A 401 19.08 -32.19 46.20
CA ILE A 401 19.57 -33.45 45.63
C ILE A 401 20.91 -33.88 46.25
N ASP A 402 21.74 -32.94 46.70
CA ASP A 402 23.05 -33.18 47.32
C ASP A 402 22.97 -33.55 48.83
N GLN A 403 21.77 -33.45 49.44
CA GLN A 403 21.53 -33.72 50.86
C GLN A 403 20.77 -35.03 51.15
N THR A 404 20.75 -35.98 50.22
CA THR A 404 20.28 -37.34 50.53
C THR A 404 21.47 -38.14 51.11
N PRO A 405 21.54 -38.43 52.43
CA PRO A 405 22.63 -39.23 52.96
C PRO A 405 22.36 -40.69 52.63
N ASP A 406 23.32 -41.35 51.99
CA ASP A 406 23.44 -42.81 52.00
C ASP A 406 23.48 -43.27 53.47
N ILE A 407 22.37 -43.84 53.94
CA ILE A 407 22.37 -44.63 55.17
C ILE A 407 22.94 -46.00 54.79
N GLU A 408 24.27 -46.07 54.74
CA GLU A 408 25.00 -47.33 54.66
C GLU A 408 24.97 -48.06 56.01
N ASP A 409 24.48 -49.29 55.91
CA ASP A 409 24.48 -50.38 56.87
C ASP A 409 25.87 -50.65 57.46
N LYS A 410 26.00 -50.59 58.79
CA LYS A 410 27.11 -51.23 59.54
C LYS A 410 26.61 -51.91 60.80
N SER A 411 26.57 -53.24 60.69
CA SER A 411 26.64 -54.28 61.72
C SER A 411 27.26 -53.90 63.07
N SER A 412 26.56 -54.27 64.15
CA SER A 412 27.10 -54.90 65.36
C SER A 412 26.03 -55.75 66.03
#